data_AF-A0AAW6NKI3-F1
#
_entry.id   AF-A0AAW6NKI3-F1
#
_cell.length_a   1.000
_cell.length_b   1.000
_cell.length_c   1.000
_cell.angle_alpha   90.00
_cell.angle_beta   90.00
_cell.angle_gamma   90.00
#
_symmetry.space_group_name_H-M   'P 1'
#
loop_
_entity.id
_entity.type
_entity.pdbx_description
1 polymer ?
#
loop_
_entity_poly.entity_id
_entity_poly.type
_entity_poly.pdbx_seq_one_letter_code
_entity_poly.pdbx_strand_id
1 'polypeptide(L)'
;MSPELVSGIARVAHEKLLSVLTECGTKKTKGTCLFASYLVCYLAKTKGLDAVVRGGNGADDGGIFTESGGFGHYWCELNFEEVQYYIDITSEQFGFHPYIV
;
A
#
# COMPACT_ATOMS: atom_id res chain seq x y z
N MET A 1 13.91 -4.31 16.46
CA MET A 1 13.08 -3.09 16.32
C MET A 1 11.76 -3.62 15.74
N SER A 2 10.62 -3.50 16.40
CA SER A 2 9.51 -4.48 16.26
C SER A 2 8.68 -4.33 14.95
N PRO A 3 7.83 -5.34 14.60
CA PRO A 3 6.79 -5.24 13.55
C PRO A 3 5.94 -3.96 13.60
N GLU A 4 5.91 -3.27 14.73
CA GLU A 4 5.28 -1.96 14.91
C GLU A 4 5.88 -0.87 14.02
N LEU A 5 7.15 -0.97 13.61
CA LEU A 5 7.76 -0.02 12.67
C LEU A 5 7.06 -0.09 11.30
N VAL A 6 6.89 -1.30 10.78
CA VAL A 6 6.28 -1.55 9.47
C VAL A 6 4.81 -1.15 9.48
N SER A 7 4.05 -1.61 10.49
CA SER A 7 2.66 -1.21 10.70
C SER A 7 2.51 0.30 10.91
N GLY A 8 3.48 0.94 11.57
CA GLY A 8 3.54 2.38 11.76
C GLY A 8 3.72 3.15 10.45
N ILE A 9 4.52 2.64 9.52
CA ILE A 9 4.67 3.21 8.17
C ILE A 9 3.34 3.14 7.42
N ALA A 10 2.70 1.97 7.38
CA ALA A 10 1.42 1.77 6.68
C ALA A 10 0.34 2.71 7.23
N ARG A 11 0.18 2.78 8.55
CA ARG A 11 -0.80 3.65 9.20
C ARG A 11 -0.55 5.13 8.87
N VAL A 12 0.67 5.63 9.04
CA VAL A 12 1.00 7.05 8.75
C VAL A 12 0.83 7.37 7.27
N ALA A 13 1.18 6.44 6.38
CA ALA A 13 0.98 6.59 4.94
C ALA A 13 -0.51 6.68 4.59
N HIS A 14 -1.35 5.81 5.15
CA HIS A 14 -2.79 5.82 4.95
C HIS A 14 -3.43 7.12 5.46
N GLU A 15 -3.07 7.58 6.67
CA GLU A 15 -3.56 8.85 7.23
C GLU A 15 -3.18 10.05 6.33
N LYS A 16 -1.94 10.09 5.84
CA LYS A 16 -1.48 11.13 4.91
C LYS A 16 -2.22 11.09 3.58
N LEU A 17 -2.43 9.89 3.02
CA LEU A 17 -3.19 9.71 1.79
C LEU A 17 -4.61 10.25 1.96
N LEU A 18 -5.31 9.89 3.04
CA LEU A 18 -6.66 10.37 3.31
C LEU A 18 -6.74 11.89 3.49
N SER A 19 -5.73 12.51 4.10
CA SER A 19 -5.62 13.98 4.20
C SER A 19 -5.57 14.62 2.82
N VAL A 20 -4.64 14.15 1.96
CA VAL A 20 -4.49 14.67 0.59
C VAL A 20 -5.75 14.46 -0.22
N LEU A 21 -6.36 13.27 -0.15
CA LEU A 21 -7.61 13.01 -0.87
C LEU A 21 -8.72 13.95 -0.41
N THR A 22 -8.83 14.20 0.90
CA THR A 22 -9.84 15.11 1.47
C THR A 22 -9.65 16.53 0.94
N GLU A 23 -8.41 17.01 0.86
CA GLU A 23 -8.06 18.30 0.24
C GLU A 23 -8.43 18.33 -1.26
N CYS A 24 -8.33 17.20 -1.96
CA CYS A 24 -8.80 17.03 -3.34
C CYS A 24 -10.31 16.78 -3.48
N GLY A 25 -11.09 16.84 -2.38
CA GLY A 25 -12.55 16.72 -2.41
C GLY A 25 -13.10 15.28 -2.42
N THR A 26 -12.30 14.27 -2.05
CA THR A 26 -12.73 12.87 -1.97
C THR A 26 -12.15 12.16 -0.75
N LYS A 27 -12.73 11.04 -0.34
CA LYS A 27 -12.12 10.12 0.65
C LYS A 27 -11.92 8.71 0.10
N LYS A 28 -12.15 8.54 -1.20
CA LYS A 28 -12.08 7.25 -1.88
C LYS A 28 -10.66 7.01 -2.36
N THR A 29 -10.10 5.86 -1.99
CA THR A 29 -8.79 5.38 -2.44
C THR A 29 -8.83 4.66 -3.78
N LYS A 30 -10.03 4.44 -4.35
CA LYS A 30 -10.16 3.83 -5.68
C LYS A 30 -9.38 4.63 -6.73
N GLY A 31 -8.45 3.96 -7.41
CA GLY A 31 -7.60 4.56 -8.44
C GLY A 31 -6.37 5.29 -7.91
N THR A 32 -6.10 5.25 -6.60
CA THR A 32 -4.95 5.93 -5.99
C THR A 32 -3.79 4.99 -5.65
N CYS A 33 -3.94 3.68 -5.92
CA CYS A 33 -3.00 2.64 -5.50
C CYS A 33 -1.55 2.94 -5.88
N LEU A 34 -1.25 3.37 -7.11
CA LEU A 34 0.12 3.72 -7.50
C LEU A 34 0.73 4.83 -6.63
N PHE A 35 -0.02 5.93 -6.43
CA PHE A 35 0.44 7.05 -5.61
C PHE A 35 0.59 6.64 -4.14
N ALA A 36 -0.33 5.82 -3.65
CA ALA A 36 -0.31 5.27 -2.33
C ALA A 36 0.92 4.37 -2.10
N SER A 37 1.25 3.48 -3.04
CA SER A 37 2.45 2.64 -2.98
C SER A 37 3.73 3.47 -2.98
N TYR A 38 3.79 4.55 -3.78
CA TYR A 38 4.92 5.47 -3.75
C TYR A 38 5.06 6.20 -2.41
N LEU A 39 3.95 6.59 -1.77
CA LEU A 39 3.98 7.21 -0.45
C LEU A 39 4.54 6.26 0.62
N VAL A 40 4.12 4.99 0.60
CA VAL A 40 4.68 3.95 1.48
C VAL A 40 6.18 3.76 1.22
N CYS A 41 6.56 3.58 -0.04
CA CYS A 41 7.96 3.40 -0.44
C CYS A 41 8.84 4.57 0.00
N TYR A 42 8.37 5.81 -0.21
CA TYR A 42 9.05 7.02 0.23
C TYR A 42 9.24 7.03 1.76
N LEU A 43 8.18 6.78 2.54
CA LEU A 43 8.25 6.77 4.00
C LEU A 43 9.12 5.63 4.57
N ALA A 44 9.15 4.48 3.90
CA ALA A 44 10.04 3.38 4.25
C ALA A 44 11.51 3.77 4.00
N LYS A 45 11.80 4.38 2.84
CA LYS A 45 13.16 4.82 2.49
C LYS A 45 13.68 5.94 3.38
N THR A 46 12.84 6.87 3.84
CA THR A 46 13.28 7.89 4.83
C THR A 46 13.63 7.30 6.19
N LYS A 47 13.22 6.06 6.46
CA LYS A 47 13.57 5.27 7.65
C LYS A 47 14.73 4.30 7.41
N GLY A 48 15.37 4.36 6.23
CA GLY A 48 16.49 3.49 5.87
C GLY A 48 16.11 2.06 5.50
N LEU A 49 14.83 1.79 5.23
CA LEU A 49 14.36 0.48 4.80
C LEU A 49 14.49 0.32 3.28
N ASP A 50 14.84 -0.88 2.84
CA ASP A 50 14.75 -1.26 1.44
C ASP A 50 13.29 -1.55 1.08
N ALA A 51 12.77 -0.76 0.14
CA ALA A 51 11.37 -0.79 -0.26
C ALA A 51 11.23 -0.53 -1.75
N VAL A 52 10.27 -1.22 -2.37
CA VAL A 52 10.05 -1.19 -3.80
C VAL A 52 8.56 -1.26 -4.13
N VAL A 53 8.15 -0.42 -5.07
CA VAL A 53 6.78 -0.46 -5.60
C VAL A 53 6.69 -1.60 -6.61
N ARG A 54 5.61 -2.38 -6.49
CA ARG A 54 5.23 -3.44 -7.41
C ARG A 54 3.80 -3.22 -7.88
N GLY A 55 3.44 -3.89 -8.96
CA GLY A 55 2.07 -3.91 -9.45
C GLY A 55 1.87 -5.03 -10.45
N GLY A 56 0.61 -5.27 -10.76
CA GLY A 56 0.17 -6.15 -11.83
C GLY A 56 -1.19 -5.71 -12.37
N ASN A 57 -1.64 -6.37 -13.43
CA ASN A 57 -2.80 -6.05 -14.24
C ASN A 57 -4.07 -6.83 -13.81
N GLY A 58 -3.93 -7.80 -12.90
CA GLY A 58 -5.03 -8.63 -12.42
C GLY A 58 -5.36 -9.83 -13.32
N ALA A 59 -4.48 -10.19 -14.25
CA ALA A 59 -4.67 -11.29 -15.20
C ALA A 59 -3.46 -12.25 -15.22
N ASP A 60 -2.29 -11.78 -15.64
CA ASP A 60 -1.12 -12.64 -15.93
C ASP A 60 0.22 -12.16 -15.35
N ASP A 61 0.28 -10.94 -14.80
CA ASP A 61 1.51 -10.36 -14.22
C ASP A 61 1.32 -9.91 -12.75
N GLY A 62 0.31 -10.46 -12.06
CA GLY A 62 0.00 -10.18 -10.66
C GLY A 62 -1.21 -9.26 -10.50
N GLY A 63 -1.24 -8.46 -9.43
CA GLY A 63 -2.38 -7.65 -9.03
C GLY A 63 -3.02 -8.17 -7.74
N ILE A 64 -4.26 -7.77 -7.47
CA ILE A 64 -5.01 -8.29 -6.32
C ILE A 64 -6.11 -9.23 -6.80
N PHE A 65 -6.27 -10.34 -6.11
CA PHE A 65 -7.27 -11.36 -6.43
C PHE A 65 -8.30 -11.42 -5.30
N THR A 66 -9.57 -11.31 -5.67
CA THR A 66 -10.71 -11.46 -4.76
C THR A 66 -11.64 -12.54 -5.29
N GLU A 67 -12.70 -12.84 -4.54
CA GLU A 67 -13.77 -13.73 -5.02
C GLU A 67 -14.44 -13.24 -6.32
N SER A 68 -14.32 -11.94 -6.63
CA SER A 68 -14.87 -11.34 -7.85
C SER A 68 -13.91 -11.39 -9.06
N GLY A 69 -12.69 -11.92 -8.88
CA GLY A 69 -11.67 -12.00 -9.93
C GLY A 69 -10.40 -11.20 -9.60
N GLY A 70 -9.52 -11.09 -10.59
CA GLY A 70 -8.28 -10.33 -10.49
C GLY A 70 -8.45 -8.88 -10.94
N PHE A 71 -7.76 -7.96 -10.27
CA PHE A 71 -7.77 -6.53 -10.55
C PHE A 71 -6.36 -5.98 -10.64
N GLY A 72 -6.16 -5.06 -11.60
CA GLY A 72 -4.93 -4.30 -11.70
C GLY A 72 -4.69 -3.47 -10.44
N HIS A 73 -3.52 -3.62 -9.83
CA HIS A 73 -3.25 -3.07 -8.52
C HIS A 73 -1.76 -2.89 -8.23
N TYR A 74 -1.43 -1.92 -7.39
CA TYR A 74 -0.07 -1.62 -6.95
C TYR A 74 0.06 -1.75 -5.43
N TRP A 75 1.19 -2.26 -4.98
CA TRP A 75 1.56 -2.40 -3.57
C TRP A 75 3.03 -2.01 -3.36
N CYS A 76 3.45 -1.89 -2.10
CA CYS A 76 4.86 -1.71 -1.75
C CYS A 76 5.37 -2.95 -1.02
N GLU A 77 6.48 -3.50 -1.49
CA GLU A 77 7.24 -4.53 -0.77
C GLU A 77 8.34 -3.85 0.04
N LEU A 78 8.60 -4.34 1.24
CA LEU A 78 9.78 -3.93 2.01
C LEU A 78 10.43 -5.10 2.74
N ASN A 79 11.75 -5.03 2.90
CA ASN A 79 12.52 -6.02 3.65
C ASN A 79 12.90 -5.48 5.03
N PHE A 80 12.60 -6.24 6.07
CA PHE A 80 12.92 -5.87 7.45
C PHE A 80 13.14 -7.11 8.32
N GLU A 81 14.27 -7.18 9.03
CA GLU A 81 14.63 -8.31 9.92
C GLU A 81 14.41 -9.69 9.25
N GLU A 82 14.93 -9.85 8.02
CA GLU A 82 14.82 -11.08 7.19
C GLU A 82 13.39 -11.44 6.73
N VAL A 83 12.39 -10.60 7.03
CA VAL A 83 11.01 -10.76 6.59
C VAL A 83 10.70 -9.79 5.45
N GLN A 84 10.06 -10.29 4.40
CA GLN A 84 9.47 -9.46 3.35
C GLN A 84 8.01 -9.15 3.71
N TYR A 85 7.67 -7.87 3.76
CA TYR A 85 6.33 -7.36 4.03
C TYR A 85 5.68 -6.85 2.75
N TYR A 86 4.36 -7.01 2.65
CA TYR A 86 3.56 -6.59 1.50
C TYR A 86 2.54 -5.57 1.99
N ILE A 87 2.77 -4.30 1.67
CA ILE A 87 1.97 -3.19 2.18
C ILE A 87 1.04 -2.65 1.08
N ASP A 88 -0.25 -2.67 1.37
CA ASP A 88 -1.29 -2.01 0.60
C ASP A 88 -2.11 -1.13 1.52
N ILE A 89 -2.11 0.18 1.30
CA ILE A 89 -2.87 1.16 2.10
C ILE A 89 -4.15 1.65 1.40
N THR A 90 -4.57 0.92 0.38
CA THR A 90 -5.76 1.18 -0.43
C THR A 90 -6.62 -0.07 -0.59
N SER A 91 -6.37 -1.08 0.23
CA SER A 91 -7.00 -2.40 0.15
C SER A 91 -8.51 -2.34 0.39
N GLU A 92 -9.02 -1.31 1.07
CA GLU A 92 -10.47 -1.13 1.23
C GLU A 92 -11.20 -0.89 -0.10
N GLN A 93 -10.51 -0.49 -1.17
CA GLN A 93 -11.13 -0.38 -2.50
C GLN A 93 -11.64 -1.73 -3.05
N PHE A 94 -11.18 -2.84 -2.45
CA PHE A 94 -11.58 -4.21 -2.75
C PHE A 94 -12.37 -4.87 -1.61
N GLY A 95 -12.76 -4.11 -0.58
CA GLY A 95 -13.54 -4.60 0.56
C GLY A 95 -12.72 -5.19 1.71
N PHE A 96 -11.39 -5.04 1.69
CA PHE A 96 -10.52 -5.47 2.79
C PHE A 96 -10.39 -4.38 3.88
N HIS A 97 -9.59 -4.68 4.90
CA HIS A 97 -9.17 -3.69 5.91
C HIS A 97 -8.52 -2.45 5.24
N PRO A 98 -8.57 -1.24 5.82
CA PRO A 98 -8.02 -0.03 5.19
C PRO A 98 -6.52 -0.04 4.85
N TYR A 99 -5.79 -0.98 5.45
CA TYR A 99 -4.44 -1.32 5.02
C TYR A 99 -4.11 -2.76 5.39
N ILE A 100 -3.27 -3.39 4.57
CA ILE A 100 -2.67 -4.72 4.74
C ILE A 100 -1.15 -4.53 4.89
N VAL A 101 -0.53 -5.32 5.77
CA VAL A 101 0.93 -5.38 6.02
C VAL A 101 1.37 -6.84 6.11
#